data_AF-A0A973IR51-F1
#
_entry.id   AF-A0A973IR51-F1
#
_cell.length_a   1.000
_cell.length_b   1.000
_cell.length_c   1.000
_cell.angle_alpha   90.00
_cell.angle_beta   90.00
_cell.angle_gamma   90.00
#
_symmetry.space_group_name_H-M   'P 1'
#
loop_
_entity.id
_entity.type
_entity.pdbx_description
1 polymer ?
#
loop_
_entity_poly.entity_id
_entity_poly.type
_entity_poly.pdbx_seq_one_letter_code
_entity_poly.pdbx_strand_id
1 'polypeptide(L)'
;MTRSEKKIRDFEEKLKSRDRRILLKAIRLLREEEPWEGAVGMLAELYDETDDLSVRKAVQDFMNDLKDKSAGREVIEEMKKKHKTQTICMLASSCWQSGLDYSGYLNDFAGIFVSSDLEVAIECYTVIKESAGRVSVKARNEVSDILIDAAPSLSEEKAALANDLIMSFRKKA
;
A
#
# COMPACT_ATOMS: atom_id res chain seq x y z
N MET A 1 -4.42 21.57 -22.24
CA MET A 1 -4.76 21.00 -20.93
C MET A 1 -5.60 19.76 -21.17
N THR A 2 -5.08 18.60 -20.79
CA THR A 2 -5.80 17.32 -20.90
C THR A 2 -6.90 17.25 -19.82
N ARG A 3 -7.87 16.34 -19.99
CA ARG A 3 -8.94 16.12 -18.99
C ARG A 3 -8.35 15.71 -17.62
N SER A 4 -7.25 14.97 -17.63
CA SER A 4 -6.55 14.51 -16.43
C SER A 4 -5.80 15.65 -15.72
N GLU A 5 -5.10 16.52 -16.44
CA GLU A 5 -4.42 17.70 -15.86
C GLU A 5 -5.39 18.65 -15.14
N LYS A 6 -6.59 18.84 -15.71
CA LYS A 6 -7.62 19.65 -15.05
C LYS A 6 -8.12 19.00 -13.76
N LYS A 7 -8.37 17.69 -13.77
CA LYS A 7 -8.80 16.94 -12.57
C LYS A 7 -7.78 17.05 -11.44
N ILE A 8 -6.49 16.86 -11.75
CA ILE A 8 -5.39 16.98 -10.79
C ILE A 8 -5.41 18.36 -10.13
N ARG A 9 -5.37 19.44 -10.92
CA ARG A 9 -5.34 20.81 -10.39
C ARG A 9 -6.57 21.14 -9.56
N ASP A 10 -7.77 20.80 -10.06
CA ASP A 10 -9.02 21.07 -9.35
C ASP A 10 -9.09 20.30 -8.02
N PHE A 11 -8.45 19.12 -7.93
CA PHE A 11 -8.33 18.36 -6.69
C PHE A 11 -7.27 18.93 -5.75
N GLU A 12 -6.10 19.34 -6.25
CA GLU A 12 -5.06 20.02 -5.48
C GLU A 12 -5.59 21.25 -4.74
N GLU A 13 -6.39 22.07 -5.44
CA GLU A 13 -7.02 23.26 -4.85
C GLU A 13 -7.93 22.91 -3.67
N LYS A 14 -8.67 21.79 -3.78
CA LYS A 14 -9.54 21.29 -2.70
C LYS A 14 -8.72 20.73 -1.54
N LEU A 15 -7.61 20.04 -1.79
CA LEU A 15 -6.74 19.49 -0.74
C LEU A 15 -6.02 20.60 0.04
N LYS A 16 -5.73 21.74 -0.60
CA LYS A 16 -5.15 22.93 0.04
C LYS A 16 -6.19 23.79 0.78
N SER A 17 -7.47 23.44 0.72
CA SER A 17 -8.53 24.18 1.40
C SER A 17 -8.35 24.18 2.92
N ARG A 18 -8.40 25.37 3.53
CA ARG A 18 -8.45 25.49 5.01
C ARG A 18 -9.81 25.08 5.60
N ASP A 19 -10.88 25.02 4.79
CA ASP A 19 -12.16 24.49 5.24
C ASP A 19 -12.13 22.95 5.18
N ARG A 20 -12.05 22.35 6.36
CA ARG A 20 -12.02 20.90 6.56
C ARG A 20 -13.24 20.19 5.99
N ARG A 21 -14.41 20.83 5.96
CA ARG A 21 -15.63 20.22 5.38
C ARG A 21 -15.50 20.09 3.87
N ILE A 22 -14.88 21.07 3.21
CA ILE A 22 -14.62 21.03 1.76
C ILE A 22 -13.64 19.91 1.45
N LEU A 23 -12.54 19.82 2.20
CA LEU A 23 -11.52 18.78 2.04
C LEU A 23 -12.10 17.38 2.26
N LEU A 24 -12.79 17.13 3.39
CA LEU A 24 -13.39 15.82 3.67
C LEU A 24 -14.47 15.45 2.65
N LYS A 25 -15.25 16.43 2.17
CA LYS A 25 -16.22 16.21 1.10
C LYS A 25 -15.52 15.84 -0.21
N ALA A 26 -14.39 16.48 -0.54
CA ALA A 26 -13.63 16.18 -1.75
C ALA A 26 -13.09 14.74 -1.74
N ILE A 27 -12.50 14.29 -0.64
CA ILE A 27 -12.01 12.90 -0.49
C ILE A 27 -13.16 11.90 -0.63
N ARG A 28 -14.32 12.18 0.00
CA ARG A 28 -15.49 11.30 -0.10
C ARG A 28 -16.04 11.23 -1.51
N LEU A 29 -16.13 12.36 -2.22
CA LEU A 29 -16.63 12.39 -3.60
C LEU A 29 -15.72 11.60 -4.55
N LEU A 30 -14.41 11.58 -4.28
CA LEU A 30 -13.46 10.81 -5.07
C LEU A 30 -13.78 9.31 -5.09
N ARG A 31 -14.42 8.77 -4.03
CA ARG A 31 -14.86 7.37 -3.96
C ARG A 31 -15.98 7.02 -4.95
N GLU A 32 -16.76 8.02 -5.35
CA GLU A 32 -17.90 7.88 -6.25
C GLU A 32 -17.53 8.22 -7.70
N GLU A 33 -16.33 8.75 -7.92
CA GLU A 33 -15.83 9.14 -9.24
C GLU A 33 -15.12 7.98 -9.94
N GLU A 34 -15.06 8.05 -11.27
CA GLU A 34 -14.20 7.16 -12.06
C GLU A 34 -12.73 7.35 -11.64
N PRO A 35 -12.01 6.27 -11.31
CA PRO A 35 -10.60 6.32 -10.93
C PRO A 35 -9.76 7.08 -11.96
N TRP A 36 -8.79 7.85 -11.48
CA TRP A 36 -7.87 8.57 -12.34
C TRP A 36 -6.48 8.60 -11.73
N GLU A 37 -5.48 8.61 -12.61
CA GLU A 37 -4.07 8.46 -12.25
C GLU A 37 -3.56 9.65 -11.42
N GLY A 38 -2.87 9.35 -10.31
CA GLY A 38 -2.30 10.34 -9.40
C GLY A 38 -3.17 10.64 -8.18
N ALA A 39 -4.44 10.20 -8.18
CA ALA A 39 -5.32 10.39 -7.03
C ALA A 39 -4.80 9.68 -5.77
N VAL A 40 -4.23 8.48 -5.92
CA VAL A 40 -3.62 7.71 -4.82
C VAL A 40 -2.42 8.46 -4.26
N GLY A 41 -1.52 8.93 -5.13
CA GLY A 41 -0.32 9.67 -4.71
C GLY A 41 -0.65 10.95 -3.93
N MET A 42 -1.59 11.75 -4.42
CA MET A 42 -2.01 12.98 -3.72
C MET A 42 -2.62 12.71 -2.34
N LEU A 43 -3.36 11.61 -2.19
CA LEU A 43 -3.92 11.24 -0.90
C LEU A 43 -2.89 10.63 0.04
N ALA A 44 -1.91 9.88 -0.48
CA ALA A 44 -0.78 9.39 0.32
C ALA A 44 0.04 10.55 0.89
N GLU A 45 0.35 11.56 0.06
CA GLU A 45 1.03 12.79 0.50
C GLU A 45 0.21 13.54 1.57
N LEU A 46 -1.10 13.70 1.36
CA LEU A 46 -1.97 14.33 2.34
C LEU A 46 -1.99 13.58 3.69
N TYR A 47 -2.02 12.25 3.66
CA TYR A 47 -1.96 11.43 4.87
C TYR A 47 -0.63 11.60 5.60
N ASP A 48 0.47 11.65 4.84
CA ASP A 48 1.82 11.79 5.38
C ASP A 48 2.04 13.14 6.08
N GLU A 49 1.52 14.21 5.50
CA GLU A 49 1.71 15.58 5.97
C GLU A 49 0.79 15.97 7.14
N THR A 50 -0.40 15.38 7.22
CA THR A 50 -1.42 15.79 8.20
C THR A 50 -1.34 15.00 9.51
N ASP A 51 -1.62 15.64 10.64
CA ASP A 51 -1.89 15.00 11.93
C ASP A 51 -3.39 14.97 12.26
N ASP A 52 -4.24 15.45 11.35
CA ASP A 52 -5.68 15.45 11.55
C ASP A 52 -6.25 14.04 11.37
N LEU A 53 -6.68 13.44 12.49
CA LEU A 53 -7.25 12.09 12.52
C LEU A 53 -8.48 11.93 11.63
N SER A 54 -9.29 12.98 11.44
CA SER A 54 -10.46 12.92 10.57
C SER A 54 -10.07 12.87 9.09
N VAL A 55 -9.00 13.59 8.71
CA VAL A 55 -8.45 13.54 7.35
C VAL A 55 -7.77 12.20 7.11
N ARG A 56 -6.92 11.74 8.03
CA ARG A 56 -6.28 10.42 7.95
C ARG A 56 -7.30 9.31 7.81
N LYS A 57 -8.38 9.34 8.60
CA LYS A 57 -9.46 8.35 8.51
C LYS A 57 -10.14 8.39 7.14
N ALA A 58 -10.45 9.57 6.61
CA ALA A 58 -11.07 9.69 5.29
C ALA A 58 -10.19 9.16 4.16
N VAL A 59 -8.87 9.39 4.22
CA VAL A 59 -7.92 8.83 3.26
C VAL A 59 -7.80 7.32 3.40
N GLN A 60 -7.67 6.81 4.62
CA GLN A 60 -7.60 5.36 4.87
C GLN A 60 -8.86 4.65 4.36
N ASP A 61 -10.05 5.22 4.62
CA ASP A 61 -11.30 4.67 4.10
C ASP A 61 -11.33 4.68 2.57
N PHE A 62 -10.79 5.72 1.92
CA PHE A 62 -10.63 5.72 0.47
C PHE A 62 -9.72 4.59 -0.02
N MET A 63 -8.53 4.42 0.58
CA MET A 63 -7.58 3.38 0.16
C MET A 63 -8.15 1.97 0.37
N ASN A 64 -8.86 1.75 1.47
CA ASN A 64 -9.52 0.49 1.79
C ASN A 64 -10.69 0.17 0.86
N ASP A 65 -11.27 1.17 0.19
CA ASP A 65 -12.40 1.00 -0.72
C ASP A 65 -11.97 0.98 -2.20
N LEU A 66 -10.67 0.92 -2.49
CA LEU A 66 -10.14 0.82 -3.85
C LEU A 66 -10.64 -0.47 -4.54
N LYS A 67 -11.19 -0.31 -5.74
CA LYS A 67 -11.73 -1.43 -6.55
C LYS A 67 -11.06 -1.57 -7.92
N ASP A 68 -10.29 -0.58 -8.34
CA ASP A 68 -9.65 -0.58 -9.64
C ASP A 68 -8.26 -1.22 -9.56
N LYS A 69 -8.00 -2.17 -10.46
CA LYS A 69 -6.69 -2.82 -10.58
C LYS A 69 -5.59 -1.83 -10.98
N SER A 70 -5.92 -0.77 -11.75
CA SER A 70 -4.94 0.24 -12.13
C SER A 70 -4.42 1.01 -10.91
N ALA A 71 -5.27 1.23 -9.90
CA ALA A 71 -4.89 1.91 -8.67
C ALA A 71 -3.92 1.08 -7.81
N GLY A 72 -3.97 -0.25 -7.89
CA GLY A 72 -3.05 -1.13 -7.15
C GLY A 72 -1.58 -0.86 -7.48
N ARG A 73 -1.27 -0.52 -8.74
CA ARG A 73 0.09 -0.14 -9.13
C ARG A 73 0.56 1.13 -8.42
N GLU A 74 -0.28 2.17 -8.39
CA GLU A 74 0.06 3.44 -7.74
C GLU A 74 0.31 3.24 -6.23
N VAL A 75 -0.49 2.40 -5.56
CA VAL A 75 -0.28 2.10 -4.14
C VAL A 75 1.13 1.54 -3.89
N ILE A 76 1.58 0.60 -4.72
CA ILE A 76 2.94 0.02 -4.62
C ILE A 76 4.02 1.06 -4.92
N GLU A 77 3.80 1.92 -5.92
CA GLU A 77 4.73 3.00 -6.24
C GLU A 77 4.85 4.01 -5.09
N GLU A 78 3.75 4.35 -4.41
CA GLU A 78 3.76 5.20 -3.21
C GLU A 78 4.48 4.53 -2.04
N MET A 79 4.24 3.23 -1.79
CA MET A 79 4.92 2.50 -0.70
C MET A 79 6.44 2.46 -0.82
N LYS A 80 6.99 2.66 -2.03
CA LYS A 80 8.44 2.73 -2.30
C LYS A 80 9.03 4.13 -2.11
N LYS A 81 8.20 5.15 -1.92
CA LYS A 81 8.66 6.53 -1.66
C LYS A 81 9.07 6.71 -0.20
N LYS A 82 9.69 7.86 0.09
CA LYS A 82 10.14 8.26 1.42
C LYS A 82 9.00 8.86 2.26
N HIS A 83 7.94 8.10 2.45
CA HIS A 83 6.85 8.45 3.37
C HIS A 83 7.21 8.04 4.81
N LYS A 84 6.51 8.60 5.79
CA LYS A 84 6.58 8.17 7.20
C LYS A 84 6.08 6.73 7.32
N THR A 85 6.59 6.01 8.33
CA THR A 85 6.17 4.63 8.66
C THR A 85 4.66 4.47 8.68
N GLN A 86 3.94 5.38 9.35
CA GLN A 86 2.47 5.30 9.49
C GLN A 86 1.75 5.35 8.13
N THR A 87 2.27 6.12 7.19
CA THR A 87 1.72 6.23 5.83
C THR A 87 1.96 4.93 5.06
N ILE A 88 3.17 4.38 5.10
CA ILE A 88 3.50 3.11 4.45
C ILE A 88 2.69 1.97 5.07
N CYS A 89 2.54 1.95 6.39
CA CYS A 89 1.72 0.99 7.12
C CYS A 89 0.25 1.05 6.68
N MET A 90 -0.33 2.26 6.61
CA MET A 90 -1.70 2.46 6.11
C MET A 90 -1.86 1.94 4.67
N LEU A 91 -0.95 2.30 3.76
CA LEU A 91 -0.96 1.85 2.37
C LEU A 91 -0.84 0.31 2.27
N ALA A 92 0.10 -0.29 2.99
CA ALA A 92 0.28 -1.74 3.03
C ALA A 92 -0.97 -2.45 3.57
N SER A 93 -1.58 -1.91 4.63
CA SER A 93 -2.81 -2.47 5.21
C SER A 93 -3.98 -2.42 4.22
N SER A 94 -4.08 -1.34 3.43
CA SER A 94 -5.12 -1.18 2.43
C SER A 94 -5.05 -2.24 1.33
N CYS A 95 -3.87 -2.82 1.09
CA CYS A 95 -3.68 -3.83 0.06
C CYS A 95 -4.42 -5.14 0.37
N TRP A 96 -4.51 -5.54 1.65
CA TRP A 96 -5.32 -6.71 2.04
C TRP A 96 -6.75 -6.34 2.43
N GLN A 97 -7.02 -5.09 2.84
CA GLN A 97 -8.37 -4.64 3.19
C GLN A 97 -9.26 -4.34 1.97
N SER A 98 -8.69 -3.84 0.87
CA SER A 98 -9.45 -3.51 -0.35
C SER A 98 -9.96 -4.72 -1.12
N GLY A 99 -9.37 -5.90 -0.90
CA GLY A 99 -9.69 -7.11 -1.65
C GLY A 99 -9.18 -7.10 -3.10
N LEU A 100 -8.40 -6.08 -3.49
CA LEU A 100 -7.68 -6.05 -4.76
C LEU A 100 -6.64 -7.19 -4.83
N ASP A 101 -6.34 -7.63 -6.05
CA ASP A 101 -5.37 -8.68 -6.28
C ASP A 101 -3.95 -8.11 -6.43
N TYR A 102 -3.18 -8.21 -5.35
CA TYR A 102 -1.78 -7.78 -5.30
C TYR A 102 -0.77 -8.91 -5.54
N SER A 103 -1.22 -10.09 -5.97
CA SER A 103 -0.36 -11.26 -6.18
C SER A 103 0.77 -11.02 -7.20
N GLY A 104 0.60 -10.09 -8.14
CA GLY A 104 1.65 -9.68 -9.08
C GLY A 104 2.79 -8.85 -8.47
N TYR A 105 2.64 -8.38 -7.24
CA TYR A 105 3.58 -7.45 -6.57
C TYR A 105 4.31 -8.10 -5.39
N LEU A 106 4.28 -9.42 -5.23
CA LEU A 106 4.86 -10.07 -4.04
C LEU A 106 6.35 -9.80 -3.84
N ASN A 107 7.12 -9.67 -4.94
CA ASN A 107 8.54 -9.31 -4.85
C ASN A 107 8.74 -7.88 -4.31
N ASP A 108 7.82 -6.96 -4.63
CA ASP A 108 7.84 -5.60 -4.09
C ASP A 108 7.53 -5.61 -2.59
N PHE A 109 6.50 -6.36 -2.16
CA PHE A 109 6.20 -6.52 -0.72
C PHE A 109 7.36 -7.18 0.03
N ALA A 110 8.05 -8.15 -0.57
CA ALA A 110 9.22 -8.78 0.04
C ALA A 110 10.38 -7.77 0.21
N GLY A 111 10.65 -6.95 -0.80
CA GLY A 111 11.65 -5.88 -0.71
C GLY A 111 11.30 -4.85 0.37
N ILE A 112 10.04 -4.40 0.41
CA ILE A 112 9.56 -3.45 1.43
C ILE A 112 9.66 -4.08 2.82
N PHE A 113 9.17 -5.31 3.00
CA PHE A 113 9.31 -6.08 4.22
C PHE A 113 10.75 -6.09 4.74
N VAL A 114 11.73 -6.33 3.88
CA VAL A 114 13.15 -6.37 4.28
C VAL A 114 13.65 -5.01 4.73
N SER A 115 13.34 -3.95 3.99
CA SER A 115 13.87 -2.60 4.23
C SER A 115 13.16 -1.80 5.33
N SER A 116 11.93 -2.16 5.69
CA SER A 116 11.09 -1.39 6.59
C SER A 116 11.30 -1.72 8.08
N ASP A 117 10.67 -0.96 8.96
CA ASP A 117 10.48 -1.37 10.35
C ASP A 117 9.49 -2.54 10.48
N LEU A 118 9.35 -3.04 11.71
CA LEU A 118 8.52 -4.18 12.04
C LEU A 118 7.02 -3.94 11.75
N GLU A 119 6.52 -2.72 11.95
CA GLU A 119 5.11 -2.39 11.77
C GLU A 119 4.71 -2.55 10.29
N VAL A 120 5.47 -1.93 9.39
CA VAL A 120 5.27 -2.09 7.94
C VAL A 120 5.52 -3.54 7.50
N ALA A 121 6.49 -4.22 8.10
CA ALA A 121 6.80 -5.61 7.78
C ALA A 121 5.63 -6.55 8.11
N ILE A 122 4.88 -6.32 9.18
CA ILE A 122 3.68 -7.11 9.54
C ILE A 122 2.58 -6.97 8.47
N GLU A 123 2.35 -5.76 7.97
CA GLU A 123 1.37 -5.53 6.91
C GLU A 123 1.80 -6.20 5.59
N CYS A 124 3.09 -6.06 5.22
CA CYS A 124 3.64 -6.75 4.04
C CYS A 124 3.54 -8.27 4.18
N TYR A 125 3.86 -8.81 5.36
CA TYR A 125 3.72 -10.23 5.67
C TYR A 125 2.29 -10.72 5.44
N THR A 126 1.29 -9.96 5.89
CA THR A 126 -0.12 -10.29 5.75
C THR A 126 -0.52 -10.36 4.27
N VAL A 127 -0.15 -9.36 3.48
CA VAL A 127 -0.44 -9.34 2.02
C VAL A 127 0.23 -10.52 1.32
N ILE A 128 1.50 -10.80 1.63
CA ILE A 128 2.24 -11.92 1.04
C ILE A 128 1.54 -13.25 1.37
N LYS A 129 1.17 -13.45 2.64
CA LYS A 129 0.57 -14.69 3.12
C LYS A 129 -0.79 -14.98 2.48
N GLU A 130 -1.65 -13.96 2.37
CA GLU A 130 -2.97 -14.07 1.73
C GLU A 130 -2.86 -14.31 0.21
N SER A 131 -1.85 -13.71 -0.43
CA SER A 131 -1.65 -13.82 -1.88
C SER A 131 -0.90 -15.09 -2.31
N ALA A 132 -0.18 -15.73 -1.40
CA ALA A 132 0.68 -16.88 -1.68
C ALA A 132 -0.03 -18.07 -2.35
N GLY A 133 -1.34 -18.23 -2.12
CA GLY A 133 -2.14 -19.30 -2.75
C GLY A 133 -2.50 -19.02 -4.22
N ARG A 134 -2.29 -17.79 -4.71
CA ARG A 134 -2.72 -17.34 -6.03
C ARG A 134 -1.57 -17.25 -7.04
N VAL A 135 -0.35 -17.53 -6.61
CA VAL A 135 0.87 -17.40 -7.41
C VAL A 135 1.54 -18.74 -7.69
N SER A 136 2.38 -18.76 -8.72
CA SER A 136 3.15 -19.95 -9.08
C SER A 136 4.18 -20.33 -8.02
N VAL A 137 4.64 -21.58 -8.04
CA VAL A 137 5.80 -22.04 -7.24
C VAL A 137 7.02 -21.16 -7.52
N LYS A 138 7.26 -20.79 -8.78
CA LYS A 138 8.38 -19.92 -9.17
C LYS A 138 8.31 -18.57 -8.44
N ALA A 139 7.17 -17.89 -8.46
CA ALA A 139 7.00 -16.61 -7.79
C ALA A 139 7.18 -16.73 -6.26
N ARG A 140 6.72 -17.82 -5.65
CA ARG A 140 6.97 -18.08 -4.22
C ARG A 140 8.46 -18.31 -3.90
N ASN A 141 9.18 -18.97 -4.80
CA ASN A 141 10.61 -19.16 -4.65
C ASN A 141 11.36 -17.83 -4.76
N GLU A 142 11.01 -16.97 -5.73
CA GLU A 142 11.59 -15.62 -5.86
C GLU A 142 11.43 -14.80 -4.57
N VAL A 143 10.23 -14.83 -3.96
CA VAL A 143 10.00 -14.19 -2.65
C VAL A 143 10.85 -14.83 -1.55
N SER A 144 10.95 -16.17 -1.54
CA SER A 144 11.77 -16.89 -0.54
C SER A 144 13.23 -16.51 -0.64
N ASP A 145 13.77 -16.41 -1.85
CA ASP A 145 15.17 -16.06 -2.10
C ASP A 145 15.48 -14.67 -1.54
N ILE A 146 14.61 -13.68 -1.80
CA ILE A 146 14.72 -12.32 -1.21
C ILE A 146 14.79 -12.38 0.33
N LEU A 147 13.91 -13.16 0.95
CA LEU A 147 13.83 -13.27 2.41
C LEU A 147 15.02 -14.02 3.02
N ILE A 148 15.51 -15.06 2.33
CA ILE A 148 16.68 -15.85 2.75
C ILE A 148 17.94 -14.98 2.69
N ASP A 149 18.13 -14.25 1.59
CA ASP A 149 19.30 -13.38 1.40
C ASP A 149 19.34 -12.26 2.43
N ALA A 150 18.18 -11.73 2.82
CA ALA A 150 18.07 -10.69 3.82
C ALA A 150 18.17 -11.18 5.27
N ALA A 151 17.91 -12.47 5.53
CA ALA A 151 17.75 -13.04 6.87
C ALA A 151 18.87 -12.67 7.88
N PRO A 152 20.17 -12.64 7.50
CA PRO A 152 21.24 -12.26 8.43
C PRO A 152 21.16 -10.83 8.96
N SER A 153 20.41 -9.94 8.30
CA SER A 153 20.29 -8.52 8.61
C SER A 153 18.96 -8.14 9.29
N LEU A 154 18.03 -9.08 9.42
CA LEU A 154 16.72 -8.84 10.01
C LEU A 154 16.79 -8.83 11.54
N SER A 155 15.88 -8.08 12.17
CA SER A 155 15.61 -8.27 13.61
C SER A 155 15.07 -9.67 13.87
N GLU A 156 15.11 -10.13 15.13
CA GLU A 156 14.60 -11.44 15.52
C GLU A 156 13.13 -11.61 15.13
N GLU A 157 12.30 -10.59 15.35
CA GLU A 157 10.88 -10.62 15.01
C GLU A 157 10.65 -10.72 13.51
N LYS A 158 11.38 -9.93 12.71
CA LYS A 158 11.29 -9.99 11.24
C LYS A 158 11.82 -11.32 10.70
N ALA A 159 12.88 -11.87 11.28
CA ALA A 159 13.41 -13.18 10.91
C ALA A 159 12.39 -14.29 11.19
N ALA A 160 11.64 -14.21 12.30
CA ALA A 160 10.57 -15.15 12.60
C ALA A 160 9.44 -15.09 11.56
N LEU A 161 9.00 -13.88 11.17
CA LEU A 161 7.99 -13.69 10.13
C LEU A 161 8.47 -14.19 8.75
N ALA A 162 9.71 -13.88 8.38
CA ALA A 162 10.32 -14.34 7.14
C ALA A 162 10.36 -15.88 7.07
N ASN A 163 10.78 -16.53 8.16
CA ASN A 163 10.80 -17.98 8.26
C ASN A 163 9.39 -18.61 8.14
N ASP A 164 8.37 -18.01 8.75
CA ASP A 164 6.99 -18.48 8.59
C ASP A 164 6.53 -18.42 7.11
N LEU A 165 6.81 -17.31 6.41
CA LEU A 165 6.49 -17.18 4.98
C LEU A 165 7.18 -18.28 4.15
N ILE A 166 8.49 -18.43 4.29
CA ILE A 166 9.28 -19.45 3.57
C ILE A 166 8.72 -20.85 3.81
N MET A 167 8.42 -21.19 5.07
CA MET A 167 7.86 -22.49 5.43
C MET A 167 6.45 -22.69 4.87
N SER A 168 5.63 -21.64 4.86
CA SER A 168 4.27 -21.69 4.32
C SER A 168 4.24 -21.97 2.81
N PHE A 169 5.25 -21.49 2.07
CA PHE A 169 5.34 -21.72 0.64
C PHE A 169 5.72 -23.15 0.30
N ARG A 170 6.60 -23.77 1.09
CA ARG A 170 7.01 -25.18 0.94
C ARG A 170 5.87 -26.17 1.19
N LYS A 171 4.95 -25.84 2.11
CA LYS A 171 3.78 -26.69 2.42
C LYS A 171 2.71 -26.69 1.32
N LYS A 172 2.71 -25.67 0.44
CA LYS A 172 1.73 -25.49 -0.64
C LYS A 172 2.30 -25.85 -2.02
N ALA A 173 3.42 -26.57 -2.07
CA ALA A 173 4.09 -27.03 -3.30
C ALA A 173 3.81 -28.51 -3.53
#